data_AF-A0A661V4A9-F1
#
_entry.id   AF-A0A661V4A9-F1
#
_cell.length_a   1.000
_cell.length_b   1.000
_cell.length_c   1.000
_cell.angle_alpha   90.00
_cell.angle_beta   90.00
_cell.angle_gamma   90.00
#
_symmetry.space_group_name_H-M   'P 1'
#
loop_
_entity.id
_entity.type
_entity.pdbx_description
1 polymer ?
#
loop_
_entity_poly.entity_id
_entity_poly.type
_entity_poly.pdbx_seq_one_letter_code
_entity_poly.pdbx_strand_id
1 'polypeptide(L)' 'MGQAEKDKLRALLDYWVKHNKEHGEEFKEWAEKAKDFGETAIHDELMQASEEMDKTNALLLSASERLKKEE' A
#
# COMPACT_ATOMS: atom_id res chain seq x y z
N MET A 1 22.51 -18.53 -4.59
CA MET A 1 21.51 -17.70 -5.30
C MET A 1 20.53 -17.07 -4.31
N GLY A 2 20.12 -17.76 -3.23
CA GLY A 2 19.10 -17.25 -2.30
C GLY A 2 19.36 -15.93 -1.55
N GLN A 3 20.61 -15.55 -1.19
CA GLN A 3 20.81 -14.34 -0.37
C GLN A 3 20.53 -13.04 -1.17
N ALA A 4 21.05 -12.92 -2.39
CA ALA A 4 20.81 -11.76 -3.23
C ALA A 4 19.31 -11.60 -3.58
N GLU A 5 18.59 -12.72 -3.73
CA GLU A 5 17.15 -12.72 -3.96
C GLU A 5 16.37 -12.31 -2.72
N LYS A 6 16.80 -12.74 -1.52
CA LYS A 6 16.24 -12.28 -0.23
C LYS A 6 16.49 -10.78 -0.01
N ASP A 7 17.69 -10.29 -0.26
CA ASP A 7 18.04 -8.87 -0.13
C ASP A 7 17.20 -8.01 -1.10
N LYS A 8 17.02 -8.49 -2.34
CA LYS A 8 16.16 -7.84 -3.33
C LYS A 8 14.70 -7.83 -2.88
N LEU A 9 14.19 -8.95 -2.35
CA LEU A 9 12.82 -9.01 -1.83
C LEU A 9 12.61 -8.03 -0.68
N ARG A 10 13.59 -7.91 0.23
CA ARG A 10 13.53 -6.93 1.33
C ARG A 10 13.41 -5.49 0.81
N ALA A 11 14.23 -5.12 -0.16
CA ALA A 11 14.16 -3.80 -0.79
C ALA A 11 12.82 -3.54 -1.50
N LEU A 12 12.26 -4.57 -2.15
CA LEU A 12 10.96 -4.48 -2.80
C LEU A 12 9.81 -4.30 -1.81
N LEU A 13 9.82 -5.02 -0.68
CA LEU A 13 8.80 -4.88 0.36
C LEU A 13 8.76 -3.45 0.93
N ASP A 14 9.93 -2.89 1.25
CA ASP A 14 10.04 -1.52 1.75
C ASP A 14 9.59 -0.49 0.68
N TYR A 15 9.95 -0.72 -0.58
CA TYR A 15 9.52 0.12 -1.71
C TYR A 15 7.99 0.09 -1.91
N TRP A 16 7.38 -1.10 -1.94
CA TRP A 16 5.94 -1.24 -2.13
C TRP A 16 5.14 -0.63 -0.99
N VAL A 17 5.58 -0.77 0.27
CA VAL A 17 4.92 -0.10 1.41
C VAL A 17 4.92 1.41 1.23
N LYS A 18 6.03 1.98 0.78
CA LYS A 18 6.10 3.43 0.51
C LYS A 18 5.16 3.82 -0.62
N HIS A 19 5.20 3.10 -1.74
CA HIS A 19 4.41 3.44 -2.93
C HIS A 19 2.90 3.27 -2.71
N ASN A 20 2.48 2.22 -1.99
CA ASN A 20 1.08 2.03 -1.63
C ASN A 20 0.54 3.16 -0.74
N LYS A 21 1.38 3.76 0.13
CA LYS A 21 0.98 4.94 0.90
C LYS A 21 0.75 6.15 -0.01
N GLU A 22 1.66 6.39 -0.96
CA GLU A 22 1.52 7.44 -1.98
C GLU A 22 0.22 7.25 -2.78
N HIS A 23 -0.09 6.01 -3.21
CA HIS A 23 -1.37 5.69 -3.86
C HIS A 23 -2.58 5.88 -2.95
N GLY A 24 -2.52 5.44 -1.69
CA GLY A 24 -3.61 5.64 -0.74
C GLY A 24 -3.93 7.12 -0.51
N GLU A 25 -2.90 7.97 -0.41
CA GLU A 25 -3.05 9.43 -0.33
C GLU A 25 -3.69 10.00 -1.60
N GLU A 26 -3.21 9.60 -2.78
CA GLU A 26 -3.78 10.02 -4.06
C GLU A 26 -5.26 9.60 -4.20
N PHE A 27 -5.62 8.38 -3.76
CA PHE A 27 -7.01 7.92 -3.77
C PHE A 27 -7.90 8.77 -2.87
N LYS A 28 -7.44 9.13 -1.66
CA LYS A 28 -8.18 10.04 -0.76
C LYS A 28 -8.38 11.42 -1.39
N GLU A 29 -7.34 11.98 -2.00
CA GLU A 29 -7.44 13.27 -2.68
C GLU A 29 -8.49 13.27 -3.81
N TRP A 30 -8.54 12.18 -4.59
CA TRP A 30 -9.54 12.04 -5.65
C TRP A 30 -10.93 11.68 -5.13
N ALA A 31 -11.04 10.98 -3.99
CA ALA A 31 -12.32 10.73 -3.34
C ALA A 31 -13.00 12.04 -2.96
N GLU A 32 -12.27 12.98 -2.34
CA GLU A 32 -12.82 14.30 -1.99
C GLU A 32 -13.24 15.09 -3.24
N LYS A 33 -12.46 15.04 -4.32
CA LYS A 33 -12.87 15.65 -5.61
C LYS A 33 -14.13 14.99 -6.18
N ALA A 34 -14.24 13.66 -6.12
CA ALA A 34 -15.43 12.95 -6.59
C ALA A 34 -16.69 13.37 -5.83
N LYS A 35 -16.56 13.59 -4.52
CA LYS A 35 -17.63 14.12 -3.67
C LYS A 35 -18.02 15.55 -4.09
N ASP A 36 -17.07 16.42 -4.41
CA ASP A 36 -17.35 17.77 -4.93
C ASP A 36 -18.09 17.73 -6.29
N PHE A 37 -17.89 16.67 -7.07
CA PHE A 37 -18.62 16.43 -8.32
C PHE A 37 -20.02 15.82 -8.10
N GLY A 38 -20.38 15.47 -6.86
CA GLY A 38 -21.63 14.78 -6.53
C GLY A 38 -21.58 13.26 -6.67
N GLU A 39 -20.43 12.69 -7.02
CA GLU A 39 -20.23 11.26 -7.25
C GLU A 39 -19.91 10.52 -5.94
N THR A 40 -20.91 10.41 -5.07
CA THR A 40 -20.74 9.82 -3.72
C THR A 40 -20.31 8.36 -3.76
N ALA A 41 -20.81 7.57 -4.72
CA ALA A 41 -20.41 6.18 -4.87
C ALA A 41 -18.92 6.03 -5.23
N ILE A 42 -18.41 6.88 -6.13
CA ILE A 42 -17.00 6.90 -6.52
C ILE A 42 -16.12 7.34 -5.34
N HIS A 43 -16.56 8.32 -4.55
CA HIS A 43 -15.90 8.70 -3.30
C HIS A 43 -15.74 7.48 -2.38
N ASP A 44 -16.82 6.74 -2.13
CA ASP A 44 -16.80 5.60 -1.21
C ASP A 44 -15.88 4.48 -1.70
N GLU A 45 -15.88 4.19 -3.01
CA GLU A 45 -14.99 3.21 -3.63
C GLU A 45 -13.51 3.61 -3.53
N LEU A 46 -13.18 4.89 -3.74
CA LEU A 46 -11.81 5.40 -3.62
C LEU A 46 -11.33 5.41 -2.16
N MET A 47 -12.20 5.76 -1.22
CA MET A 47 -11.90 5.66 0.21
C MET A 47 -11.64 4.20 0.61
N GLN A 48 -12.47 3.26 0.14
CA GLN A 48 -12.25 1.84 0.37
C GLN A 48 -10.93 1.36 -0.26
N ALA A 49 -10.60 1.79 -1.49
CA ALA A 49 -9.33 1.47 -2.13
C ALA A 49 -8.13 1.94 -1.29
N SER A 50 -8.22 3.13 -0.69
CA SER A 50 -7.19 3.60 0.24
C SER A 50 -7.08 2.73 1.49
N GLU A 51 -8.18 2.28 2.09
CA GLU A 51 -8.15 1.39 3.25
C GLU A 51 -7.51 0.04 2.90
N GLU A 52 -7.79 -0.49 1.71
CA GLU A 52 -7.17 -1.72 1.23
C GLU A 52 -5.66 -1.56 0.99
N MET A 53 -5.17 -0.36 0.62
CA MET A 53 -3.74 -0.07 0.58
C MET A 53 -3.10 -0.16 1.97
N ASP A 54 -3.77 0.36 3.01
CA ASP A 54 -3.28 0.27 4.39
C ASP A 54 -3.23 -1.20 4.89
N LYS A 55 -4.25 -2.00 4.57
CA LYS A 55 -4.26 -3.45 4.88
C LYS A 55 -3.16 -4.20 4.14
N THR A 56 -2.95 -3.87 2.86
CA THR A 56 -1.85 -4.42 2.06
C THR A 56 -0.51 -4.08 2.69
N ASN A 57 -0.32 -2.84 3.13
CA ASN A 57 0.91 -2.40 3.80
C ASN A 57 1.17 -3.17 5.11
N ALA A 58 0.13 -3.44 5.90
CA ALA A 58 0.27 -4.24 7.12
C ALA A 58 0.79 -5.67 6.81
N LEU A 59 0.31 -6.29 5.73
CA LEU A 59 0.78 -7.61 5.29
C LEU A 59 2.23 -7.56 4.80
N LEU A 60 2.59 -6.55 4.00
CA LEU A 60 3.95 -6.38 3.48
C LEU A 60 4.96 -6.11 4.60
N LEU A 61 4.60 -5.30 5.60
CA LEU A 61 5.42 -5.07 6.79
C LEU A 61 5.62 -6.36 7.59
N SER A 62 4.55 -7.14 7.81
CA SER A 62 4.64 -8.45 8.46
C SER A 62 5.54 -9.43 7.70
N ALA A 63 5.48 -9.42 6.36
CA ALA A 63 6.38 -10.21 5.53
C ALA A 63 7.84 -9.75 5.66
N SER A 64 8.10 -8.44 5.67
CA SER A 64 9.44 -7.86 5.87
C SER A 64 10.01 -8.23 7.25
N GLU A 65 9.20 -8.20 8.30
CA GLU A 65 9.59 -8.63 9.65
C GLU A 65 9.93 -10.13 9.73
N ARG A 66 9.15 -10.99 9.07
CA ARG A 66 9.42 -12.44 9.04
C ARG A 66 10.72 -12.72 8.29
N LEU A 67 10.95 -12.04 7.17
CA LEU A 67 12.17 -12.19 6.39
C LEU A 67 13.43 -11.85 7.20
N LYS A 68 13.37 -10.81 8.06
CA LYS A 68 14.46 -10.41 8.96
C LYS A 68 14.71 -11.40 10.12
N LYS A 69 13.69 -12.16 10.55
CA LYS A 69 13.80 -13.15 11.64
C LYS A 69 14.44 -14.46 11.18
N GLU A 70 14.55 -14.67 9.87
CA GLU A 70 15.15 -15.86 9.25
C GLU A 70 16.63 -15.65 8.84
N GLU A 71 17.21 -14.49 9.14
CA GLU A 71 18.65 -14.17 9.02
C GLU A 71 19.40 -14.52 10.30
#